data_AF-A0A353G4Z5-F1
#
_entry.id   AF-A0A353G4Z5-F1
#
_cell.length_a   1.000
_cell.length_b   1.000
_cell.length_c   1.000
_cell.angle_alpha   90.00
_cell.angle_beta   90.00
_cell.angle_gamma   90.00
#
_symmetry.space_group_name_H-M   'P 1'
#
loop_
_entity.id
_entity.type
_entity.pdbx_description
1 polymer ?
#
loop_
_entity_poly.entity_id
_entity_poly.type
_entity_poly.pdbx_seq_one_letter_code
_entity_poly.pdbx_strand_id
1 'polypeptide(L)' 'MARNSLPSITAGEGGLNRYLDEIRKFPMLEPQEEYMLAKRYAEHADRDAAHRLVTSHLRLVAKIAMGYRGYG' A
#
# COMPACT_ATOMS: atom_id res chain seq x y z
N MET A 1 -17.72 -5.76 9.64
CA MET A 1 -16.34 -6.07 10.06
C MET A 1 -15.53 -6.38 8.81
N ALA A 2 -14.76 -5.41 8.30
CA ALA A 2 -13.92 -5.62 7.13
C ALA A 2 -12.63 -6.36 7.55
N ARG A 3 -12.33 -7.48 6.91
CA ARG A 3 -11.11 -8.26 7.18
C ARG A 3 -9.91 -7.51 6.61
N ASN A 4 -9.03 -7.04 7.49
CA ASN A 4 -7.83 -6.29 7.16
C ASN A 4 -6.68 -7.23 6.74
N SER A 5 -6.85 -7.99 5.65
CA SER A 5 -5.82 -8.88 5.12
C SER A 5 -4.98 -8.15 4.07
N LEU A 6 -3.66 -8.06 4.30
CA LEU A 6 -2.71 -7.50 3.34
C LEU A 6 -2.66 -8.39 2.09
N PRO A 7 -2.63 -7.82 0.87
CA PRO A 7 -2.46 -8.59 -0.34
C PRO A 7 -1.08 -9.26 -0.37
N SER A 8 -1.05 -10.58 -0.56
CA SER A 8 0.17 -11.39 -0.66
C SER A 8 0.35 -11.89 -2.09
N ILE A 9 1.59 -11.83 -2.60
CA ILE A 9 1.94 -12.39 -3.90
C ILE A 9 2.01 -13.93 -3.74
N THR A 10 1.18 -14.66 -4.48
CA THR A 10 1.31 -16.11 -4.65
C THR A 10 2.30 -16.40 -5.79
N ALA A 11 3.14 -17.43 -5.69
CA ALA A 11 4.16 -17.72 -6.72
C ALA A 11 3.54 -17.92 -8.12
N GLY A 12 4.07 -17.22 -9.14
CA GLY A 12 3.63 -17.25 -10.54
C GLY A 12 3.10 -15.90 -11.07
N GLU A 13 3.04 -15.72 -12.40
CA GLU A 13 2.61 -14.46 -13.04
C GLU A 13 1.18 -14.03 -12.64
N GLY A 14 0.29 -15.00 -12.39
CA GLY A 14 -1.06 -14.75 -11.92
C GLY A 14 -1.13 -14.11 -10.52
N GLY A 15 -0.15 -14.38 -9.65
CA GLY A 15 -0.11 -13.80 -8.30
C GLY A 15 0.33 -12.35 -8.30
N LEU A 16 1.27 -11.97 -9.17
CA LEU A 16 1.68 -10.57 -9.34
C LEU A 16 0.54 -9.73 -9.92
N ASN A 17 -0.13 -10.22 -10.97
CA ASN A 17 -1.27 -9.49 -11.57
C ASN A 17 -2.39 -9.28 -10.55
N ARG A 18 -2.73 -10.32 -9.77
CA ARG A 18 -3.71 -10.18 -8.67
C ARG A 18 -3.27 -9.15 -7.64
N TYR A 19 -2.00 -9.16 -7.22
CA TYR A 19 -1.48 -8.16 -6.28
C TYR A 19 -1.61 -6.74 -6.85
N LEU A 20 -1.25 -6.53 -8.11
CA LEU A 20 -1.37 -5.23 -8.77
C LEU A 20 -2.83 -4.74 -8.85
N ASP A 21 -3.78 -5.64 -9.07
CA ASP A 21 -5.21 -5.30 -9.08
C ASP A 21 -5.75 -5.00 -7.69
N GLU A 22 -5.29 -5.69 -6.65
CA GLU A 22 -5.68 -5.39 -5.26
C GLU A 22 -5.17 -4.01 -4.82
N ILE A 23 -3.90 -3.68 -5.07
CA ILE A 23 -3.34 -2.39 -4.61
C ILE A 23 -3.95 -1.18 -5.33
N ARG A 24 -4.54 -1.38 -6.52
CA ARG A 24 -5.27 -0.32 -7.26
C ARG A 24 -6.58 0.08 -6.60
N LYS A 25 -7.15 -0.77 -5.73
CA LYS A 25 -8.41 -0.50 -5.03
C LYS A 25 -8.25 0.48 -3.87
N PHE A 26 -7.02 0.66 -3.36
CA PHE A 26 -6.78 1.65 -2.32
C PHE A 26 -6.87 3.07 -2.90
N PRO A 27 -7.62 3.98 -2.26
CA PRO A 27 -7.73 5.36 -2.70
C PRO A 27 -6.39 6.09 -2.51
N MET A 28 -6.11 7.03 -3.41
CA MET A 28 -5.02 7.99 -3.21
C MET A 28 -5.41 9.00 -2.15
N LEU A 29 -4.41 9.49 -1.42
CA LEU A 29 -4.59 10.52 -0.41
C LEU A 29 -4.28 11.89 -1.01
N GLU A 30 -5.04 12.89 -0.60
CA GLU A 30 -4.65 14.28 -0.80
C GLU A 30 -3.53 14.66 0.19
N PRO A 31 -2.67 15.66 -0.12
CA PRO A 31 -1.53 16.02 0.73
C PRO A 31 -1.90 16.32 2.19
N GLN A 32 -3.06 16.94 2.41
CA GLN A 32 -3.53 17.24 3.76
C GLN A 32 -3.93 15.97 4.52
N GLU A 33 -4.48 14.97 3.85
CA GLU A 33 -4.84 13.70 4.49
C GLU A 33 -3.60 12.94 4.93
N GLU A 34 -2.55 12.93 4.12
CA GLU A 34 -1.26 12.33 4.46
C GLU A 34 -0.68 12.97 5.72
N TYR A 35 -0.64 14.30 5.78
CA TYR A 35 -0.16 15.03 6.95
C TYR A 35 -0.95 14.63 8.21
N MET A 36 -2.29 14.60 8.11
CA MET A 36 -3.15 14.27 9.25
C MET A 36 -3.01 12.81 9.70
N LEU A 37 -2.79 11.87 8.77
CA LEU A 37 -2.56 10.46 9.09
C LEU A 37 -1.18 10.25 9.72
N ALA A 38 -0.13 10.87 9.17
CA ALA A 38 1.21 10.81 9.71
C ALA A 38 1.28 11.39 11.13
N LYS A 39 0.65 12.55 11.36
CA LYS A 39 0.56 13.18 12.67
C LYS A 39 -0.15 12.28 13.69
N ARG A 40 -1.30 11.71 13.33
CA ARG A 40 -2.04 10.76 14.19
C ARG A 40 -1.21 9.54 14.57
N TYR A 41 -0.49 8.96 13.62
CA TYR A 41 0.40 7.85 13.93
C TYR A 41 1.54 8.26 14.89
N ALA A 42 2.16 9.41 14.65
CA ALA A 42 3.26 9.90 15.50
C ALA A 42 2.82 10.22 16.93
N GLU A 43 1.65 10.85 17.09
CA GLU A 43 1.16 11.32 18.40
C GLU A 43 0.44 10.23 19.20
N HIS A 44 -0.20 9.28 18.51
CA HIS A 44 -1.12 8.33 19.14
C HIS A 44 -0.81 6.86 18.83
N ALA A 45 0.28 6.57 18.09
CA ALA A 45 0.59 5.24 17.59
C ALA A 45 -0.59 4.58 16.85
N ASP A 46 -1.40 5.41 16.17
CA ASP A 46 -2.61 5.00 15.46
C ASP A 46 -2.27 4.07 14.28
N ARG A 47 -2.47 2.77 14.51
CA ARG A 47 -2.17 1.72 13.53
C ARG A 47 -3.04 1.81 12.29
N ASP A 48 -4.27 2.28 12.41
CA ASP A 48 -5.18 2.44 11.27
C ASP A 48 -4.71 3.61 10.39
N ALA A 49 -4.22 4.68 11.01
CA ALA A 49 -3.61 5.78 10.28
C ALA A 49 -2.37 5.34 9.50
N ALA A 50 -1.48 4.56 10.14
CA ALA A 50 -0.32 3.97 9.47
C ALA A 50 -0.73 3.02 8.34
N HIS A 51 -1.73 2.18 8.55
CA HIS A 51 -2.22 1.26 7.54
C HIS A 51 -2.74 2.01 6.30
N ARG A 52 -3.54 3.08 6.50
CA ARG A 52 -4.03 3.92 5.41
C ARG A 52 -2.90 4.62 4.65
N LEU A 53 -1.91 5.16 5.37
CA LEU A 53 -0.76 5.82 4.77
C LEU A 53 0.06 4.85 3.90
N VAL A 54 0.32 3.64 4.39
CA VAL A 54 1.10 2.63 3.66
C VAL A 54 0.33 2.13 2.44
N THR A 55 -0.95 1.78 2.60
CA THR A 55 -1.75 1.16 1.54
C THR A 55 -2.03 2.09 0.36
N SER A 56 -2.23 3.39 0.59
CA SER A 56 -2.39 4.37 -0.49
C SER A 56 -1.15 4.48 -1.40
N HIS A 57 0.04 4.17 -0.87
CA HIS A 57 1.32 4.31 -1.58
C HIS A 57 1.82 3.04 -2.26
N LEU A 58 1.14 1.90 -2.12
CA LEU A 58 1.61 0.61 -2.68
C LEU A 58 1.77 0.65 -4.20
N ARG A 59 0.98 1.46 -4.91
CA ARG A 59 1.09 1.65 -6.37
C ARG A 59 2.42 2.27 -6.77
N LEU A 60 2.92 3.21 -5.98
CA LEU A 60 4.23 3.84 -6.20
C LEU A 60 5.36 2.83 -5.95
N VAL A 61 5.29 2.10 -4.84
CA VAL A 61 6.27 1.05 -4.51
C VAL A 61 6.35 0.00 -5.62
N ALA A 62 5.20 -0.51 -6.08
CA ALA A 62 5.15 -1.47 -7.17
C ALA A 62 5.79 -0.91 -8.45
N LYS A 63 5.50 0.35 -8.80
CA LYS A 63 6.10 1.02 -9.96
C LYS A 63 7.64 1.07 -9.86
N ILE A 64 8.17 1.48 -8.71
CA ILE A 64 9.62 1.57 -8.50
C ILE A 64 10.24 0.17 -8.57
N ALA A 65 9.68 -0.81 -7.84
CA ALA A 65 10.20 -2.17 -7.80
C ALA A 65 10.21 -2.85 -9.18
N MET A 66 9.17 -2.63 -10.00
CA MET A 66 9.14 -3.14 -11.37
C MET A 66 10.27 -2.58 -12.24
N GLY A 67 10.80 -1.39 -11.95
CA GLY A 67 11.96 -0.81 -12.62
C GLY A 67 13.28 -1.55 -12.34
N TYR A 68 13.35 -2.29 -11.24
CA TYR A 68 14.50 -3.14 -10.89
C TYR A 68 14.31 -4.60 -11.33
N ARG A 69 13.25 -4.92 -12.09
CA ARG A 69 13.05 -6.29 -12.60
C ARG A 69 14.22 -6.68 -13.51
N GLY A 70 14.84 -7.81 -13.22
CA GLY A 70 16.02 -8.31 -13.94
C GLY A 70 17.37 -7.86 -13.36
N TYR A 71 17.37 -7.04 -12.31
CA TYR A 71 18.57 -6.68 -11.52
C TYR A 71 18.69 -7.50 -10.23
N GLY A 72 18.45 -8.81 -10.32
CA GLY A 72 18.48 -9.74 -9.20
C GLY A 72 18.91 -11.13 -9.64
#